data_AF-A0A8J7VEJ3-F1
#
_entry.id   AF-A0A8J7VEJ3-F1
#
_cell.length_a   1.000
_cell.length_b   1.000
_cell.length_c   1.000
_cell.angle_alpha   90.00
_cell.angle_beta   90.00
_cell.angle_gamma   90.00
#
_symmetry.space_group_name_H-M   'P 1'
#
loop_
_entity.id
_entity.type
_entity.pdbx_description
1 polymer ?
#
loop_
_entity_poly.entity_id
_entity_poly.type
_entity_poly.pdbx_seq_one_letter_code
_entity_poly.pdbx_strand_id
1 'polypeptide(L)'
;MNTFTLRTPLIEFRSALALLGLRAREDYDELVHTGPDGEFRLSLQGRPHGQQVRCFISVPEERLLASGIELFHEIAVEGHPVVSYGAGRGSVSFGFEWFHPSGADWRISAQRLELLMQRVSVAIGPKPAPVRRRLPAGKRPSVLSELMPAVLRPVAA
;
A
#
# COMPACT_ATOMS: atom_id res chain seq x y z
N MET A 1 18.08 -21.82 21.49
CA MET A 1 17.33 -20.78 20.75
C MET A 1 18.05 -20.56 19.44
N ASN A 2 17.56 -21.15 18.34
CA ASN A 2 18.18 -20.99 17.03
C ASN A 2 17.66 -19.72 16.37
N THR A 3 18.52 -18.71 16.27
CA THR A 3 18.49 -17.68 15.23
C THR A 3 18.74 -18.36 13.88
N PHE A 4 17.75 -19.12 13.39
CA PHE A 4 17.78 -19.64 12.03
C PHE A 4 17.80 -18.44 11.08
N THR A 5 18.82 -18.42 10.24
CA THR A 5 19.26 -17.35 9.34
C THR A 5 18.20 -16.97 8.30
N LEU A 6 17.26 -16.09 8.66
CA LEU A 6 16.32 -15.45 7.70
C LEU A 6 17.05 -14.61 6.64
N ARG A 7 18.32 -14.27 6.89
CA ARG A 7 19.14 -13.47 5.98
C ARG A 7 19.33 -14.11 4.60
N THR A 8 19.50 -15.44 4.54
CA THR A 8 19.72 -16.13 3.25
C THR A 8 18.45 -16.14 2.38
N PRO A 9 17.27 -16.57 2.88
CA PRO A 9 16.01 -16.43 2.16
C PRO A 9 15.72 -15.02 1.64
N LEU A 10 15.99 -13.99 2.46
CA LEU A 10 15.75 -12.60 2.09
C LEU A 10 16.64 -12.15 0.93
N ILE A 11 17.93 -12.54 0.95
CA ILE A 11 18.88 -12.25 -0.14
C ILE A 11 18.47 -12.98 -1.42
N GLU A 12 18.11 -14.26 -1.33
CA GLU A 12 17.68 -15.05 -2.49
C GLU A 12 16.41 -14.47 -3.12
N PHE A 13 15.44 -14.07 -2.28
CA PHE A 13 14.22 -13.44 -2.76
C PHE A 13 14.52 -12.10 -3.43
N ARG A 14 15.37 -11.25 -2.83
CA ARG A 14 15.81 -9.99 -3.44
C ARG A 14 16.48 -10.21 -4.80
N SER A 15 17.34 -11.22 -4.91
CA SER A 15 17.98 -11.58 -6.17
C SER A 15 16.96 -12.00 -7.22
N ALA A 16 15.94 -12.79 -6.84
CA ALA A 16 14.86 -13.16 -7.74
C ALA A 16 14.03 -11.95 -8.22
N LEU A 17 13.75 -10.99 -7.33
CA LEU A 17 13.10 -9.72 -7.69
C LEU A 17 13.93 -8.92 -8.71
N ALA A 18 15.24 -8.84 -8.51
CA ALA A 18 16.14 -8.12 -9.41
C ALA A 18 16.16 -8.73 -10.84
N LEU A 19 15.97 -10.05 -10.97
CA LEU A 19 15.85 -10.71 -12.28
C LEU A 19 14.57 -10.30 -13.04
N LEU A 20 13.53 -9.85 -12.33
CA LEU A 20 12.32 -9.27 -12.90
C LEU A 20 12.41 -7.74 -13.06
N GLY A 21 13.60 -7.15 -12.83
CA GLY A 21 13.77 -5.70 -12.87
C GLY A 21 13.22 -4.96 -11.64
N LEU A 22 12.70 -5.67 -10.64
CA LEU A 22 12.18 -5.10 -9.41
C LEU A 22 13.35 -4.82 -8.45
N ARG A 23 13.65 -3.53 -8.25
CA ARG A 23 14.68 -3.10 -7.31
C ARG A 23 14.10 -2.98 -5.91
N ALA A 24 14.53 -3.84 -4.99
CA ALA A 24 14.17 -3.76 -3.58
C ALA A 24 15.40 -3.42 -2.73
N ARG A 25 15.23 -2.49 -1.79
CA ARG A 25 16.22 -2.22 -0.73
C ARG A 25 15.97 -3.13 0.46
N GLU A 26 17.02 -3.56 1.14
CA GLU A 26 16.90 -4.21 2.45
C GLU A 26 16.73 -3.13 3.53
N ASP A 27 15.73 -3.30 4.39
CA ASP A 27 15.51 -2.45 5.56
C ASP A 27 15.21 -3.36 6.75
N TYR A 28 16.20 -3.53 7.64
CA TYR A 28 16.21 -4.55 8.70
C TYR A 28 15.96 -5.97 8.15
N ASP A 29 14.79 -6.55 8.45
CA ASP A 29 14.37 -7.90 8.03
C ASP A 29 13.34 -7.86 6.89
N GLU A 30 13.23 -6.71 6.21
CA GLU A 30 12.27 -6.48 5.13
C GLU A 30 12.96 -6.12 3.81
N LEU A 31 12.29 -6.45 2.70
CA LEU A 31 12.58 -5.89 1.39
C LEU A 31 11.56 -4.82 1.05
N VAL A 32 12.02 -3.63 0.73
CA VAL A 32 11.17 -2.51 0.35
C VAL A 32 11.38 -2.16 -1.11
N HIS A 33 10.32 -2.24 -1.89
CA HIS A 33 10.26 -1.76 -3.26
C HIS A 33 9.37 -0.52 -3.32
N THR A 34 9.94 0.62 -3.70
CA THR A 34 9.19 1.86 -3.93
C THR A 34 9.00 2.05 -5.43
N GLY A 35 7.75 1.98 -5.88
CA GLY A 35 7.35 2.21 -7.27
C GLY A 35 6.60 3.54 -7.45
N PRO A 36 6.24 3.89 -8.70
CA PRO A 36 5.43 5.07 -8.97
C PRO A 36 4.03 4.97 -8.38
N ASP A 37 3.52 3.76 -8.16
CA ASP A 37 2.15 3.48 -7.74
C ASP A 37 2.01 3.25 -6.23
N GLY A 38 3.13 3.09 -5.51
CA GLY A 38 3.10 2.86 -4.07
C GLY A 38 4.39 2.25 -3.54
N GLU A 39 4.35 1.88 -2.27
CA GLU A 39 5.41 1.15 -1.61
C GLU A 39 4.97 -0.29 -1.33
N PHE A 40 5.85 -1.24 -1.62
CA PHE A 40 5.68 -2.65 -1.36
C PHE A 40 6.73 -3.06 -0.33
N ARG A 41 6.29 -3.58 0.81
CA ARG A 41 7.15 -4.08 1.89
C ARG A 41 6.96 -5.57 2.03
N LEU A 42 8.05 -6.32 1.94
CA LEU A 42 8.05 -7.77 2.02
C LEU A 42 8.79 -8.18 3.28
N SER A 43 8.18 -9.04 4.09
CA SER A 43 8.85 -9.68 5.21
C SER A 43 8.72 -11.20 5.12
N LEU A 44 9.72 -11.89 5.65
CA LEU A 44 9.76 -13.35 5.67
C LEU A 44 9.65 -13.84 7.11
N GLN A 45 8.80 -14.84 7.32
CA GLN A 45 8.71 -15.54 8.58
C GLN A 45 8.96 -17.03 8.35
N GLY A 46 9.99 -17.57 9.00
CA GLY A 46 10.29 -19.01 8.93
C GLY A 46 9.11 -19.85 9.44
N ARG A 47 8.79 -20.90 8.69
CA ARG A 47 7.75 -21.89 9.03
C ARG A 47 8.31 -23.30 8.79
N PRO A 48 7.71 -24.35 9.37
CA PRO A 48 8.04 -25.72 8.99
C PRO A 48 7.94 -25.87 7.47
N HIS A 49 8.96 -26.47 6.85
CA HIS A 49 9.03 -26.73 5.40
C HIS A 49 9.03 -25.51 4.48
N GLY A 50 9.31 -24.29 4.96
CA GLY A 50 9.42 -23.14 4.07
C GLY A 50 9.44 -21.78 4.76
N GLN A 51 9.03 -20.77 4.01
CA GLN A 51 8.92 -19.38 4.44
C GLN A 51 7.51 -18.88 4.21
N GLN A 52 6.92 -18.24 5.21
CA GLN A 52 5.75 -17.39 5.01
C GLN A 52 6.23 -16.05 4.46
N VAL A 53 5.77 -15.68 3.29
CA VAL A 53 6.01 -14.37 2.68
C VAL A 53 4.83 -13.47 3.02
N ARG A 54 5.12 -12.30 3.58
CA ARG A 54 4.13 -11.25 3.84
C ARG A 54 4.46 -10.06 2.95
N CYS A 55 3.45 -9.52 2.29
CA CYS A 55 3.56 -8.35 1.42
C CYS A 55 2.55 -7.29 1.87
N PHE A 56 3.05 -6.14 2.30
CA PHE A 56 2.24 -4.97 2.55
C PHE A 56 2.37 -4.00 1.39
N ILE A 57 1.24 -3.57 0.85
CA ILE A 57 1.15 -2.64 -0.26
C ILE A 57 0.52 -1.37 0.26
N SER A 58 1.26 -0.26 0.21
CA SER A 58 0.77 1.06 0.60
C SER A 58 0.58 1.91 -0.64
N VAL A 59 -0.66 2.31 -0.88
CA VAL A 59 -1.11 3.11 -2.03
C VAL A 59 -1.58 4.48 -1.53
N PRO A 60 -1.27 5.60 -2.21
CA PRO A 60 -1.82 6.90 -1.86
C PRO A 60 -3.36 6.88 -1.96
N GLU A 61 -4.04 7.32 -0.91
CA GLU A 61 -5.51 7.28 -0.79
C GLU A 61 -6.18 8.07 -1.93
N GLU A 62 -5.61 9.23 -2.28
CA GLU A 62 -6.13 10.09 -3.34
C GLU A 62 -6.00 9.49 -4.75
N ARG A 63 -5.24 8.39 -4.90
CA ARG A 63 -5.11 7.66 -6.16
C ARG A 63 -5.91 6.37 -6.17
N LEU A 64 -6.44 5.91 -5.05
CA LEU A 64 -7.17 4.66 -5.01
C LEU A 64 -8.53 4.82 -5.69
N LEU A 65 -8.82 3.99 -6.69
CA LEU A 65 -10.13 3.97 -7.36
C LEU A 65 -11.17 3.31 -6.45
N ALA A 66 -12.43 3.70 -6.59
CA ALA A 66 -13.55 3.10 -5.85
C ALA A 66 -13.68 1.58 -6.10
N SER A 67 -13.37 1.12 -7.33
CA SER A 67 -13.32 -0.29 -7.71
C SER A 67 -12.13 -1.05 -7.11
N GLY A 68 -11.17 -0.37 -6.49
CA GLY A 68 -9.98 -0.99 -5.91
C GLY A 68 -10.32 -1.98 -4.80
N ILE A 69 -11.33 -1.70 -3.97
CA ILE A 69 -11.76 -2.58 -2.87
C ILE A 69 -12.26 -3.93 -3.41
N GLU A 70 -13.04 -3.93 -4.48
CA GLU A 70 -13.54 -5.15 -5.12
C GLU A 70 -12.39 -5.98 -5.69
N LEU A 71 -11.42 -5.34 -6.34
CA LEU A 71 -10.22 -6.00 -6.86
C LEU A 71 -9.40 -6.69 -5.77
N PHE A 72 -9.27 -6.08 -4.59
CA PHE A 72 -8.55 -6.70 -3.48
C PHE A 72 -9.28 -7.91 -2.91
N HIS A 73 -10.62 -7.90 -2.93
CA HIS A 73 -11.41 -9.07 -2.57
C HIS A 73 -11.25 -10.21 -3.59
N GLU A 74 -11.20 -9.90 -4.88
CA GLU A 74 -10.92 -10.90 -5.93
C GLU A 74 -9.53 -11.53 -5.76
N ILE A 75 -8.51 -10.71 -5.53
CA ILE A 75 -7.14 -11.18 -5.27
C ILE A 75 -7.10 -12.13 -4.06
N ALA A 76 -7.91 -11.85 -3.03
CA ALA A 76 -8.02 -12.71 -1.85
C ALA A 76 -8.54 -14.12 -2.19
N VAL A 77 -9.58 -14.19 -3.02
CA VAL A 77 -10.21 -15.45 -3.45
C VAL A 77 -9.25 -16.28 -4.32
N GLU A 78 -8.37 -15.64 -5.09
CA GLU A 78 -7.38 -16.29 -5.94
C GLU A 78 -6.14 -16.81 -5.17
N GLY A 79 -6.22 -16.86 -3.84
CA GLY A 79 -5.22 -17.53 -3.00
C GLY A 79 -4.17 -16.60 -2.40
N HIS A 80 -4.46 -15.30 -2.34
CA HIS A 80 -3.65 -14.31 -1.61
C HIS A 80 -4.44 -13.77 -0.41
N PRO A 81 -4.48 -14.46 0.74
CA PRO A 81 -5.24 -14.00 1.90
C PRO A 81 -4.93 -12.54 2.24
N VAL A 82 -5.98 -11.71 2.27
CA VAL A 82 -5.90 -10.32 2.74
C VAL A 82 -6.01 -10.33 4.25
N VAL A 83 -4.97 -9.87 4.95
CA VAL A 83 -4.89 -9.96 6.42
C VAL A 83 -5.19 -8.63 7.10
N SER A 84 -5.03 -7.50 6.40
CA SER A 84 -5.34 -6.19 6.97
C SER A 84 -5.62 -5.13 5.90
N TYR A 85 -6.54 -4.23 6.24
CA TYR A 85 -6.84 -2.99 5.54
C TYR A 85 -6.72 -1.85 6.56
N GLY A 86 -6.01 -0.78 6.20
CA GLY A 86 -5.88 0.40 7.05
C GLY A 86 -5.64 1.67 6.25
N ALA A 87 -6.38 2.72 6.56
CA ALA A 87 -6.15 4.07 6.06
C ALA A 87 -5.37 4.87 7.10
N GLY A 88 -4.27 5.51 6.68
CA GLY A 88 -3.42 6.30 7.56
C GLY A 88 -2.48 7.22 6.79
N ARG A 89 -2.35 8.47 7.25
CA ARG A 89 -1.45 9.49 6.68
C ARG A 89 -1.60 9.69 5.16
N GLY A 90 -2.82 9.61 4.63
CA GLY A 90 -3.09 9.76 3.18
C GLY A 90 -2.70 8.55 2.34
N SER A 91 -2.55 7.38 2.96
CA SER A 91 -2.31 6.11 2.26
C SER A 91 -3.24 5.02 2.77
N VAL A 92 -3.57 4.10 1.88
CA VAL A 92 -4.31 2.88 2.18
C VAL A 92 -3.35 1.71 2.04
N SER A 93 -3.30 0.87 3.06
CA SER A 93 -2.43 -0.30 3.09
C SER A 93 -3.21 -1.61 3.03
N PHE A 94 -2.69 -2.56 2.26
CA PHE A 94 -3.24 -3.90 2.06
C PHE A 94 -2.17 -4.95 2.38
N GLY A 95 -2.49 -5.90 3.24
CA GLY A 95 -1.58 -7.00 3.57
C GLY A 95 -1.96 -8.31 2.87
N PHE A 96 -1.04 -8.91 2.14
CA PHE A 96 -1.17 -10.21 1.49
C PHE A 96 -0.14 -11.18 2.05
N GLU A 97 -0.49 -12.46 2.12
CA GLU A 97 0.48 -13.48 2.51
C GLU A 97 0.44 -14.72 1.61
N TRP A 98 1.57 -15.40 1.46
CA TRP A 98 1.63 -16.71 0.80
C TRP A 98 2.79 -17.54 1.34
N PHE A 99 2.75 -18.84 1.09
CA PHE A 99 3.79 -19.77 1.50
C PHE A 99 4.78 -20.04 0.36
N HIS A 100 6.08 -19.98 0.66
CA HIS A 100 7.18 -20.38 -0.20
C HIS A 100 7.79 -21.70 0.32
N PRO A 101 7.63 -22.83 -0.38
CA PRO A 101 8.17 -24.12 0.06
C PRO A 101 9.70 -24.14 0.08
N SER A 102 10.30 -24.84 1.06
CA SER A 102 11.73 -25.07 1.10
C SER A 102 12.23 -25.76 -0.16
N GLY A 103 13.30 -25.23 -0.77
CA GLY A 103 13.91 -25.78 -1.98
C GLY A 103 13.20 -25.39 -3.29
N ALA A 104 12.10 -24.65 -3.23
CA ALA A 104 11.49 -24.06 -4.42
C ALA A 104 12.32 -22.87 -4.94
N ASP A 105 12.18 -22.54 -6.22
CA ASP A 105 12.83 -21.38 -6.83
C ASP A 105 12.11 -20.09 -6.41
N TRP A 106 12.85 -19.15 -5.81
CA TRP A 106 12.35 -17.82 -5.41
C TRP A 106 11.78 -17.00 -6.56
N ARG A 107 12.12 -17.31 -7.82
CA ARG A 107 11.47 -16.73 -9.00
C ARG A 107 9.96 -16.89 -8.98
N ILE A 108 9.43 -17.99 -8.43
CA ILE A 108 7.98 -18.23 -8.32
C ILE A 108 7.33 -17.16 -7.43
N SER A 109 7.94 -16.86 -6.27
CA SER A 109 7.43 -15.81 -5.37
C SER A 109 7.66 -14.41 -5.92
N ALA A 110 8.72 -14.19 -6.70
CA ALA A 110 8.98 -12.93 -7.37
C ALA A 110 7.94 -12.65 -8.47
N GLN A 111 7.63 -13.64 -9.31
CA GLN A 111 6.57 -13.54 -10.33
C GLN A 111 5.21 -13.32 -9.70
N ARG A 112 4.95 -13.97 -8.56
CA ARG A 112 3.73 -13.78 -7.79
C ARG A 112 3.58 -12.34 -7.28
N LEU A 113 4.67 -11.74 -6.82
CA LEU A 113 4.68 -10.33 -6.45
C LEU A 113 4.47 -9.42 -7.67
N GLU A 114 5.14 -9.68 -8.78
CA GLU A 114 4.98 -8.90 -10.01
C GLU A 114 3.52 -8.88 -10.49
N LEU A 115 2.86 -10.05 -10.51
CA LEU A 115 1.44 -10.14 -10.85
C LEU A 115 0.56 -9.34 -9.88
N LEU A 116 0.85 -9.41 -8.58
CA LEU A 116 0.15 -8.63 -7.56
C LEU A 116 0.33 -7.12 -7.81
N MET A 117 1.54 -6.67 -8.10
CA MET A 117 1.85 -5.27 -8.43
C MET A 117 1.10 -4.80 -9.68
N GLN A 118 1.07 -5.62 -10.74
CA GLN A 118 0.35 -5.31 -11.97
C GLN A 118 -1.15 -5.12 -11.72
N ARG A 119 -1.76 -5.98 -10.91
CA ARG A 119 -3.18 -5.85 -10.56
C ARG A 119 -3.44 -4.62 -9.70
N VAL A 120 -2.61 -4.39 -8.68
CA VAL A 120 -2.75 -3.19 -7.84
C VAL A 120 -2.65 -1.91 -8.68
N SER A 121 -1.77 -1.86 -9.69
CA SER A 121 -1.66 -0.70 -10.59
C SER A 121 -2.99 -0.39 -11.32
N VAL A 122 -3.82 -1.40 -11.63
CA VAL A 122 -5.18 -1.20 -12.20
C VAL A 122 -6.15 -0.56 -11.20
N ALA A 123 -5.99 -0.81 -9.90
CA ALA A 123 -6.78 -0.17 -8.85
C ALA A 123 -6.36 1.29 -8.58
N ILE A 124 -5.32 1.79 -9.26
CA ILE A 124 -4.70 3.09 -8.99
C ILE A 124 -4.98 4.04 -10.15
N GLY A 125 -5.68 5.11 -9.85
CA GLY A 125 -5.96 6.20 -10.76
C GLY A 125 -4.71 7.03 -11.11
N PRO A 126 -4.83 7.88 -12.16
CA PRO A 126 -3.76 8.77 -12.56
C PRO A 126 -3.36 9.67 -11.38
N LYS A 127 -2.07 10.02 -11.33
CA LYS A 127 -1.58 10.96 -10.32
C LYS A 127 -2.37 12.27 -10.43
N PRO A 128 -3.00 12.76 -9.35
CA PRO A 128 -3.73 14.02 -9.41
C PRO A 128 -2.79 15.14 -9.85
N ALA A 129 -3.24 15.94 -10.82
CA ALA A 129 -2.48 17.10 -11.25
C ALA A 129 -2.22 18.00 -10.05
N PRO A 130 -1.00 18.54 -9.88
CA PRO A 130 -0.74 19.46 -8.78
C PRO A 130 -1.70 20.64 -8.93
N VAL A 131 -2.61 20.78 -7.96
CA VAL A 131 -3.49 21.94 -7.89
C VAL A 131 -2.58 23.14 -7.64
N ARG A 132 -2.16 23.83 -8.71
CA ARG A 132 -1.66 25.20 -8.59
C ARG A 132 -2.82 26.02 -8.07
N ARG A 133 -2.98 26.09 -6.76
CA ARG A 133 -3.66 27.21 -6.11
C ARG A 133 -2.87 28.45 -6.50
N ARG A 134 -3.20 29.06 -7.64
CA ARG A 134 -3.01 30.49 -7.79
C ARG A 134 -3.94 31.10 -6.76
N LEU A 135 -3.43 31.32 -5.56
CA LEU A 135 -3.98 32.36 -4.70
C LEU A 135 -3.96 33.62 -5.57
N PRO A 136 -5.12 34.22 -5.92
CA PRO A 136 -5.07 35.54 -6.52
C PRO A 136 -4.32 36.43 -5.54
N ALA A 137 -3.19 36.97 -6.00
CA ALA A 137 -2.40 37.91 -5.22
C ALA A 137 -3.32 39.07 -4.84
N GLY A 138 -3.58 39.21 -3.54
CA GLY A 138 -4.28 40.36 -2.98
C GLY A 138 -5.79 40.34 -3.17
N LYS A 139 -6.50 39.64 -2.28
CA LYS A 139 -7.73 40.16 -1.66
C LYS A 139 -7.87 39.50 -0.29
N ARG A 140 -7.66 40.29 0.78
CA ARG A 140 -7.96 39.87 2.16
C ARG A 140 -9.43 39.44 2.20
N PRO A 141 -9.79 38.28 2.76
CA PRO A 141 -11.18 37.95 2.99
C PRO A 141 -11.70 38.77 4.18
N SER A 142 -12.32 39.91 3.90
CA SER A 142 -13.25 40.55 4.83
C SER A 142 -14.63 39.92 4.62
N VAL A 143 -14.82 38.69 5.10
CA VAL A 143 -16.13 38.04 5.15
C VAL A 143 -16.27 37.44 6.55
N LEU A 144 -16.32 38.32 7.54
CA LEU A 144 -16.65 37.99 8.94
C LEU A 144 -17.72 38.97 9.46
N SER A 145 -18.67 39.34 8.60
CA SER A 145 -19.76 40.26 8.95
C SER A 145 -21.14 39.85 8.45
N GLU A 146 -21.30 38.73 7.72
CA GLU A 146 -22.60 38.36 7.12
C GLU A 146 -23.13 36.97 7.48
N LEU A 147 -22.65 36.38 8.59
CA LEU A 147 -23.24 35.16 9.15
C LEU A 147 -23.52 35.33 10.64
N MET A 148 -24.52 36.15 10.96
CA MET A 148 -25.28 36.03 12.20
C MET A 148 -26.71 35.59 11.82
N PRO A 149 -27.17 34.39 12.22
CA PRO A 149 -28.51 33.93 11.93
C PRO A 149 -29.53 34.67 12.81
N ALA A 150 -30.53 35.25 12.16
CA ALA A 150 -31.72 35.80 12.79
C ALA A 150 -32.61 34.67 13.33
N VAL A 151 -32.42 34.24 14.57
CA VAL A 151 -33.49 33.58 15.36
C VAL A 151 -33.20 33.79 16.86
N LEU A 152 -34.10 34.50 17.55
CA LEU A 152 -34.74 34.09 18.81
C LEU A 152 -35.52 35.29 19.38
N ARG A 153 -36.84 35.32 19.13
CA ARG A 153 -37.77 35.97 20.05
C ARG A 153 -37.82 35.17 21.35
N PRO A 154 -38.08 35.84 22.48
CA PRO A 154 -39.09 35.31 23.40
C PRO A 154 -40.28 36.27 23.54
N VAL A 155 -41.42 35.63 23.77
CA VAL A 155 -42.74 36.19 24.05
C VAL A 155 -42.87 36.49 25.54
N ALA A 156 -43.49 37.65 25.83
CA ALA A 156 -44.30 38.06 26.99
C ALA A 156 -43.78 37.94 28.44
N ALA A 157 -43.87 39.06 29.18
CA ALA A 157 -44.92 39.26 30.17
C ALA A 157 -45.26 40.77 30.25
#